data_AF-A0A820MLS1-F1
#
_entry.id   AF-A0A820MLS1-F1
#
_cell.length_a   1.000
_cell.length_b   1.000
_cell.length_c   1.000
_cell.angle_alpha   90.00
_cell.angle_beta   90.00
_cell.angle_gamma   90.00
#
_symmetry.space_group_name_H-M   'P 1'
#
loop_
_entity.id
_entity.type
_entity.pdbx_description
1 polymer ?
#
loop_
_entity_poly.entity_id
_entity_poly.type
_entity_poly.pdbx_seq_one_letter_code
_entity_poly.pdbx_strand_id
1 'polypeptide(L)'
;MDSCVVDRLLQHGLEIVLPNEEDINQVHHIIAWELYVNTVTNESKQIYKEIIRRLYDEHHIEGVVLGCTEIPLLIKQHDIQYIPLFDSTQLHAQLAADYQLGRCDIQTFLPSNNH
;
A
#
# COMPACT_ATOMS: atom_id res chain seq x y z
N MET A 1 -0.91 15.73 -9.12
CA MET A 1 -1.85 14.60 -9.14
C MET A 1 -2.56 14.66 -7.80
N ASP A 2 -3.81 15.12 -7.77
CA ASP A 2 -4.57 15.30 -6.54
C ASP A 2 -4.94 13.92 -5.99
N SER A 3 -4.16 13.41 -5.04
CA SER A 3 -4.32 12.08 -4.47
C SER A 3 -5.09 12.16 -3.16
N CYS A 4 -6.39 11.88 -3.23
CA CYS A 4 -7.30 11.90 -2.08
C CYS A 4 -6.86 11.01 -0.91
N VAL A 5 -6.03 9.99 -1.17
CA VAL A 5 -5.47 9.09 -0.15
C VAL A 5 -4.29 9.74 0.57
N VAL A 6 -3.40 10.41 -0.17
CA VAL A 6 -2.24 11.11 0.40
C VAL A 6 -2.71 12.23 1.31
N ASP A 7 -3.68 13.04 0.85
CA ASP A 7 -4.24 14.13 1.64
C ASP A 7 -4.87 13.65 2.95
N ARG A 8 -5.56 12.52 2.92
CA ARG A 8 -6.18 11.92 4.11
C ARG A 8 -5.13 11.43 5.11
N LEU A 9 -4.07 10.78 4.64
CA LEU A 9 -3.00 10.27 5.50
C LEU A 9 -2.21 11.42 6.14
N LEU A 10 -1.97 12.52 5.40
CA LEU A 10 -1.36 13.74 5.94
C LEU A 10 -2.20 14.35 7.08
N GLN A 11 -3.54 14.33 6.97
CA GLN A 11 -4.43 14.81 8.03
C GLN A 11 -4.35 14.00 9.33
N HIS A 12 -3.87 12.76 9.25
CA HIS A 12 -3.61 11.90 10.42
C HIS A 12 -2.18 12.06 10.98
N GLY A 13 -1.40 13.03 10.48
CA GLY A 13 -0.05 13.33 10.97
C GLY A 13 1.04 12.39 10.46
N LEU A 14 0.77 11.64 9.39
CA LEU A 14 1.74 10.76 8.75
C LEU A 14 2.56 11.54 7.72
N GLU A 15 3.86 11.31 7.68
CA GLU A 15 4.72 11.77 6.59
C GLU A 15 4.68 10.74 5.45
N ILE A 16 4.57 11.22 4.21
CA ILE A 16 4.37 10.35 3.04
C ILE A 16 5.50 10.58 2.07
N VAL A 17 6.22 9.49 1.79
CA VAL A 17 7.26 9.44 0.77
C VAL A 17 6.71 8.68 -0.42
N LEU A 18 6.71 9.33 -1.58
CA LEU A 18 6.36 8.70 -2.84
C LEU A 18 7.64 8.26 -3.58
N PRO A 19 7.61 7.13 -4.32
CA PRO A 19 8.67 6.82 -5.25
C PRO A 19 8.84 7.94 -6.29
N ASN A 20 10.01 7.98 -6.93
CA ASN A 20 10.21 8.93 -8.04
C ASN A 20 9.37 8.53 -9.27
N GLU A 21 9.29 9.42 -10.26
CA GLU A 21 8.46 9.17 -11.46
C GLU A 21 8.87 7.91 -12.23
N GLU A 22 10.15 7.58 -12.26
CA GLU A 22 10.68 6.40 -12.95
C GLU A 22 10.18 5.11 -12.28
N ASP A 23 10.29 5.02 -10.95
CA ASP A 23 9.77 3.90 -10.17
C ASP A 23 8.25 3.78 -10.30
N ILE A 24 7.53 4.91 -10.27
CA ILE A 24 6.07 4.92 -10.46
C ILE A 24 5.70 4.33 -11.81
N ASN A 25 6.42 4.71 -12.87
CA ASN A 25 6.18 4.20 -14.22
C ASN A 25 6.48 2.69 -14.31
N GLN A 26 7.56 2.22 -13.68
CA GLN A 26 7.89 0.80 -13.62
C GLN A 26 6.83 0.00 -12.85
N VAL A 27 6.41 0.49 -11.68
CA VAL A 27 5.33 -0.10 -10.88
C VAL A 27 4.03 -0.17 -11.67
N HIS A 28 3.63 0.91 -12.34
CA HIS A 28 2.45 0.91 -13.20
C HIS A 28 2.55 -0.07 -14.37
N HIS A 29 3.72 -0.18 -15.00
CA HIS A 29 3.95 -1.12 -16.08
C HIS A 29 3.77 -2.56 -15.62
N ILE A 30 4.37 -2.92 -14.48
CA ILE A 30 4.23 -4.24 -13.85
C ILE A 30 2.77 -4.53 -13.55
N ILE A 31 2.06 -3.59 -12.89
CA ILE A 31 0.64 -3.76 -12.54
C ILE A 31 -0.22 -3.97 -13.80
N ALA A 32 -0.02 -3.14 -14.83
CA ALA A 32 -0.83 -3.19 -16.05
C ALA A 32 -0.58 -4.45 -16.89
N TRP A 33 0.67 -4.95 -16.94
CA TRP A 33 1.05 -6.06 -17.81
C TRP A 33 0.97 -7.44 -17.13
N GLU A 34 1.35 -7.53 -15.86
CA GLU A 34 1.49 -8.83 -15.19
C GLU A 34 0.24 -9.25 -14.45
N LEU A 35 -0.39 -8.30 -13.74
CA LEU A 35 -1.47 -8.63 -12.80
C LEU A 35 -2.81 -8.81 -13.52
N TYR A 36 -3.02 -8.15 -14.66
CA TYR A 36 -4.19 -8.38 -15.51
C TYR A 36 -4.21 -9.77 -16.18
N VAL A 37 -3.03 -10.42 -16.28
CA VAL A 37 -2.85 -11.75 -16.89
C VAL A 37 -2.46 -12.80 -15.84
N ASN A 38 -2.54 -12.46 -14.55
CA ASN A 38 -2.20 -13.32 -13.40
C ASN A 38 -0.79 -13.96 -13.51
N THR A 39 0.17 -13.28 -14.13
CA THR A 39 1.52 -13.78 -14.37
C THR A 39 2.51 -12.94 -13.59
N VAL A 40 2.79 -13.32 -12.35
CA VAL A 40 3.80 -12.66 -11.50
C VAL A 40 5.18 -13.22 -11.80
N THR A 41 6.12 -12.37 -12.19
CA THR A 41 7.51 -12.78 -12.42
C THR A 41 8.40 -12.52 -11.20
N ASN A 42 9.47 -13.31 -11.06
CA ASN A 42 10.49 -13.06 -10.04
C ASN A 42 11.22 -11.72 -10.25
N GLU A 43 11.30 -11.26 -11.50
CA GLU A 43 11.90 -9.98 -11.87
C GLU A 43 11.08 -8.81 -11.33
N SER A 44 9.76 -8.81 -11.56
CA SER A 44 8.86 -7.79 -11.00
C SER A 44 8.87 -7.76 -9.48
N LYS A 45 8.93 -8.93 -8.83
CA LYS A 45 9.10 -8.99 -7.37
C LYS A 45 10.42 -8.34 -6.93
N GLN A 46 11.50 -8.58 -7.67
CA GLN A 46 12.81 -8.02 -7.34
C GLN A 46 12.83 -6.50 -7.51
N ILE A 47 12.22 -5.97 -8.58
CA ILE A 47 12.05 -4.53 -8.81
C ILE A 47 11.31 -3.88 -7.62
N TYR A 48 10.19 -4.47 -7.18
CA TYR A 48 9.46 -3.96 -6.02
C TYR A 48 10.30 -3.92 -4.75
N LYS A 49 11.09 -4.98 -4.50
CA LYS A 49 11.98 -5.04 -3.33
C LYS A 49 13.08 -3.98 -3.40
N GLU A 50 13.60 -3.70 -4.59
CA GLU A 50 14.63 -2.69 -4.82
C GLU A 50 14.10 -1.28 -4.58
N ILE A 51 12.92 -0.96 -5.11
CA ILE A 51 12.23 0.31 -4.87
C ILE A 51 12.01 0.51 -3.36
N ILE A 52 11.44 -0.47 -2.68
CA ILE A 52 11.17 -0.37 -1.24
C ILE A 52 12.46 -0.22 -0.43
N ARG A 53 13.50 -0.97 -0.79
CA ARG A 53 14.81 -0.87 -0.14
C ARG A 53 15.44 0.50 -0.33
N ARG A 54 15.35 1.05 -1.53
CA ARG A 54 15.86 2.39 -1.83
C ARG A 54 15.13 3.46 -1.02
N LEU A 55 13.80 3.38 -0.93
CA LEU A 55 13.02 4.30 -0.09
C LEU A 55 13.35 4.17 1.39
N TYR A 56 13.63 2.96 1.87
CA TYR A 56 14.11 2.73 3.24
C TYR A 56 15.49 3.34 3.49
N ASP A 57 16.44 3.11 2.58
CA ASP A 57 17.81 3.60 2.74
C ASP A 57 17.89 5.13 2.60
N GLU A 58 17.13 5.73 1.67
CA GLU A 58 17.15 7.18 1.37
C GLU A 58 16.29 8.00 2.34
N HIS A 59 15.12 7.49 2.74
CA HIS A 59 14.13 8.26 3.49
C HIS A 59 13.78 7.67 4.86
N HIS A 60 14.37 6.53 5.23
CA HIS A 60 14.16 5.87 6.53
C HIS A 60 12.69 5.59 6.82
N ILE A 61 11.93 5.20 5.79
CA ILE A 61 10.51 4.88 5.92
C ILE A 61 10.30 3.76 6.96
N GLU A 62 9.25 3.89 7.77
CA GLU A 62 8.93 2.94 8.84
C GLU A 62 7.86 1.92 8.43
N GLY A 63 7.31 2.04 7.22
CA GLY A 63 6.32 1.12 6.68
C GLY A 63 5.94 1.46 5.25
N VAL A 64 5.34 0.48 4.56
CA VAL A 64 4.88 0.63 3.16
C VAL A 64 3.40 0.30 3.08
N VAL A 65 2.61 1.18 2.49
CA VAL A 65 1.20 0.93 2.19
C VAL A 65 1.05 0.37 0.79
N LEU A 66 0.48 -0.83 0.66
CA LEU A 66 0.15 -1.45 -0.62
C LEU A 66 -1.24 -0.93 -1.06
N GLY A 67 -1.24 0.04 -1.96
CA GLY A 67 -2.44 0.82 -2.33
C GLY A 67 -3.29 0.26 -3.47
N CYS A 68 -2.87 -0.83 -4.13
CA CYS A 68 -3.66 -1.52 -5.16
C CYS A 68 -3.92 -2.97 -4.73
N THR A 69 -5.10 -3.49 -5.06
CA THR A 69 -5.57 -4.83 -4.66
C THR A 69 -4.75 -5.97 -5.24
N GLU A 70 -3.99 -5.71 -6.28
CA GLU A 70 -3.19 -6.67 -7.04
C GLU A 70 -1.75 -6.79 -6.48
N ILE A 71 -1.25 -5.75 -5.81
CA ILE A 71 0.13 -5.70 -5.27
C ILE A 71 0.37 -6.77 -4.18
N PRO A 72 -0.58 -7.10 -3.29
CA PRO A 72 -0.43 -8.20 -2.32
C PRO A 72 -0.26 -9.59 -2.95
N LEU A 73 -0.59 -9.76 -4.25
CA LEU A 73 -0.31 -11.00 -4.98
C LEU A 73 1.17 -11.10 -5.39
N LEU A 74 1.85 -9.96 -5.54
CA LEU A 74 3.24 -9.84 -5.96
C LEU A 74 4.22 -9.91 -4.79
N ILE A 75 3.96 -9.16 -3.71
CA ILE A 75 4.86 -9.03 -2.56
C ILE A 75 4.13 -9.29 -1.25
N LYS A 76 4.77 -10.06 -0.37
CA LYS A 76 4.21 -10.40 0.96
C LYS A 76 5.18 -10.02 2.06
N GLN A 77 4.67 -9.94 3.29
CA GLN A 77 5.48 -9.60 4.47
C GLN A 77 6.73 -10.49 4.63
N HIS A 78 6.71 -11.74 4.18
CA HIS A 78 7.90 -12.61 4.26
C HIS A 78 9.04 -12.21 3.30
N ASP A 79 8.76 -11.43 2.26
CA ASP A 79 9.74 -10.99 1.25
C ASP A 79 10.52 -9.75 1.74
N ILE A 80 9.96 -9.02 2.71
CA ILE A 80 10.52 -7.80 3.32
C ILE A 80 10.40 -7.90 4.85
N GLN A 81 11.52 -8.14 5.52
CA GLN A 81 11.54 -8.38 6.98
C GLN A 81 11.99 -7.15 7.79
N TYR A 82 12.51 -6.11 7.14
CA TYR A 82 13.08 -4.94 7.82
C TYR A 82 12.06 -3.82 8.08
N ILE A 83 10.89 -3.86 7.41
CA ILE A 83 9.76 -2.94 7.63
C ILE A 83 8.40 -3.65 7.45
N PRO A 84 7.35 -3.20 8.13
CA PRO A 84 5.99 -3.70 7.94
C PRO A 84 5.41 -3.28 6.59
N LEU A 85 4.67 -4.19 5.96
CA LEU A 85 3.84 -3.96 4.79
C LEU A 85 2.38 -3.91 5.21
N PHE A 86 1.70 -2.81 4.89
CA PHE A 86 0.29 -2.59 5.17
C PHE A 86 -0.52 -2.79 3.90
N ASP A 87 -1.18 -3.94 3.79
CA ASP A 87 -2.13 -4.19 2.72
C ASP A 87 -3.45 -3.48 3.02
N SER A 88 -3.73 -2.40 2.28
CA SER A 88 -4.99 -1.65 2.40
C SER A 88 -6.21 -2.52 2.12
N THR A 89 -6.09 -3.53 1.25
CA THR A 89 -7.14 -4.48 0.89
C THR A 89 -7.44 -5.42 2.04
N GLN A 90 -6.39 -6.02 2.61
CA GLN A 90 -6.53 -6.91 3.76
C GLN A 90 -7.10 -6.15 4.96
N LEU A 91 -6.63 -4.91 5.19
CA LEU A 91 -7.13 -4.08 6.27
C LEU A 91 -8.61 -3.73 6.08
N HIS A 92 -9.02 -3.35 4.87
CA HIS A 92 -10.42 -3.08 4.54
C HIS A 92 -11.30 -4.34 4.65
N ALA A 93 -10.84 -5.49 4.15
CA ALA A 93 -11.58 -6.75 4.21
C ALA A 93 -11.76 -7.24 5.66
N GLN A 94 -10.72 -7.10 6.48
CA GLN A 94 -10.77 -7.46 7.89
C GLN A 94 -11.70 -6.53 8.67
N LEU A 95 -11.65 -5.21 8.42
CA LEU A 95 -12.59 -4.25 9.00
C LEU A 95 -14.04 -4.54 8.58
N ALA A 96 -14.29 -4.88 7.32
CA ALA A 96 -15.62 -5.26 6.85
C ALA A 96 -16.14 -6.54 7.54
N ALA A 97 -15.28 -7.53 7.74
CA ALA A 97 -15.63 -8.75 8.47
C ALA A 97 -15.88 -8.49 9.95
N ASP A 98 -15.04 -7.68 10.62
CA ASP A 98 -15.19 -7.33 12.03
C ASP A 98 -16.45 -6.49 12.27
N TYR A 99 -16.80 -5.58 11.36
CA TYR A 99 -18.08 -4.86 11.41
C TYR A 99 -19.28 -5.82 11.33
N GLN A 100 -19.28 -6.75 10.36
CA GLN A 100 -20.35 -7.72 10.19
C GLN A 100 -20.49 -8.66 11.40
N LEU A 101 -19.40 -8.93 12.10
CA LEU A 101 -19.36 -9.74 13.33
C LEU A 101 -19.63 -8.92 14.61
N GLY A 102 -19.89 -7.61 14.51
CA GLY A 102 -20.15 -6.72 15.65
C GLY A 102 -18.93 -6.45 16.52
N ARG A 103 -17.72 -6.64 15.99
CA ARG A 103 -16.43 -6.45 16.69
C ARG A 103 -15.88 -5.04 16.54
N CYS A 104 -16.40 -4.25 15.62
CA CYS A 104 -16.10 -2.82 15.50
C CYS A 104 -17.34 -2.02 15.06
N ASP A 105 -17.38 -0.72 15.41
CA ASP A 105 -18.43 0.22 14.98
C ASP A 105 -17.91 1.06 13.80
N ILE A 106 -18.70 1.13 12.73
CA ILE A 106 -18.40 1.91 11.53
C ILE A 106 -18.26 3.41 11.80
N GLN A 107 -18.92 3.93 12.85
CA GLN A 107 -18.79 5.31 13.31
C GLN A 107 -17.34 5.70 13.65
N THR A 108 -16.51 4.74 14.04
CA THR A 108 -15.09 4.95 14.37
C THR A 108 -14.24 5.32 13.15
N PHE A 109 -14.71 4.97 11.94
CA PHE A 109 -13.96 5.12 10.69
C PHE A 109 -14.54 6.19 9.77
N LEU A 110 -15.76 6.67 10.08
CA LEU A 110 -16.34 7.81 9.39
C LEU A 110 -15.59 9.08 9.83
N PRO A 111 -15.26 10.00 8.91
CA PRO A 111 -14.73 11.29 9.32
C PRO A 111 -15.72 11.92 10.29
N SER A 112 -15.23 12.38 11.44
CA SER A 112 -16.04 13.18 12.35
C SER A 112 -16.63 14.33 11.52
N ASN A 113 -17.95 14.34 11.33
CA ASN A 113 -18.64 15.42 10.64
C ASN A 113 -18.30 16.72 11.36
N ASN A 114 -17.33 17.45 10.84
CA ASN A 114 -17.12 18.84 11.18
C ASN A 114 -17.52 19.62 9.94
N HIS A 115 -18.68 20.27 10.03
CA HIS A 115 -19.12 21.30 9.09
C HIS A 115 -18.07 22.39 8.93
#